data_AF-A0A933CV36-F1
#
_entry.id   AF-A0A933CV36-F1
#
_cell.length_a   1.000
_cell.length_b   1.000
_cell.length_c   1.000
_cell.angle_alpha   90.00
_cell.angle_beta   90.00
_cell.angle_gamma   90.00
#
_symmetry.space_group_name_H-M   'P 1'
#
loop_
_entity.id
_entity.type
_entity.pdbx_description
1 polymer ?
#
loop_
_entity_poly.entity_id
_entity_poly.type
_entity_poly.pdbx_seq_one_letter_code
_entity_poly.pdbx_strand_id
1 'polypeptide(L)' 'MIDTTLTGMRCRTTKPVKSHRGWIKRATEGTIRLSIDNIGRRLISVQWDGGASDYVFPSEIEIISAGEGCSSPA' A
#
# COMPACT_ATOMS: atom_id res chain seq x y z
N MET A 1 -15.42 4.52 -3.73
CA MET A 1 -15.69 3.22 -3.08
C MET A 1 -14.46 2.79 -2.31
N ILE A 2 -14.63 2.29 -1.09
CA ILE A 2 -13.52 1.71 -0.31
C ILE A 2 -13.46 0.22 -0.65
N ASP A 3 -12.26 -0.27 -0.96
CA ASP A 3 -11.96 -1.67 -1.25
C ASP A 3 -10.89 -2.19 -0.28
N THR A 4 -11.18 -3.32 0.34
CA THR A 4 -10.32 -3.95 1.36
C THR A 4 -9.70 -5.26 0.88
N THR A 5 -9.83 -5.61 -0.40
CA THR A 5 -9.25 -6.85 -0.96
C THR A 5 -7.74 -6.91 -0.81
N LEU A 6 -7.07 -5.74 -0.81
CA LEU A 6 -5.63 -5.64 -0.64
C LEU A 6 -5.17 -5.42 0.80
N THR A 7 -6.10 -5.28 1.74
CA THR A 7 -5.79 -4.99 3.15
C THR A 7 -4.95 -6.12 3.75
N GLY A 8 -3.88 -5.75 4.45
CA GLY A 8 -2.95 -6.68 5.07
C GLY A 8 -1.78 -7.09 4.17
N MET A 9 -1.85 -6.88 2.85
CA MET A 9 -0.76 -7.25 1.95
C MET A 9 0.48 -6.39 2.14
N ARG A 10 1.66 -7.01 1.99
CA ARG A 10 2.94 -6.31 1.97
C ARG A 10 3.19 -5.74 0.59
N CYS A 11 3.60 -4.49 0.57
CA CYS A 11 3.97 -3.79 -0.64
C CYS A 11 5.30 -3.06 -0.48
N ARG A 12 5.87 -2.66 -1.60
CA ARG A 12 7.11 -1.90 -1.65
C ARG A 12 7.05 -0.82 -2.71
N THR A 13 7.66 0.33 -2.47
CA THR A 13 7.77 1.39 -3.48
C THR A 13 8.69 0.99 -4.63
N THR A 14 8.23 1.18 -5.87
CA THR A 14 9.02 0.90 -7.08
C THR A 14 9.92 2.08 -7.47
N LYS A 15 9.58 3.28 -7.00
CA LYS A 15 10.28 4.55 -7.21
C LYS A 15 10.16 5.45 -5.96
N PRO A 16 10.93 6.54 -5.85
CA PRO A 16 10.70 7.52 -4.79
C PRO A 16 9.30 8.13 -4.90
N VAL A 17 8.59 8.23 -3.77
CA VAL A 17 7.23 8.77 -3.71
C VAL A 17 7.21 10.00 -2.81
N LYS A 18 6.47 11.03 -3.22
CA LYS A 18 6.29 12.23 -2.41
C LYS A 18 5.27 11.96 -1.31
N SER A 19 5.70 12.11 -0.06
CA SER A 19 4.87 12.06 1.14
C SER A 19 4.71 13.47 1.72
N HIS A 20 3.70 13.66 2.57
CA HIS A 20 3.58 14.90 3.35
C HIS A 20 4.84 15.14 4.21
N ARG A 21 5.49 14.07 4.69
CA ARG A 21 6.69 14.17 5.54
C ARG A 21 8.01 14.24 4.76
N GLY A 22 7.96 14.32 3.43
CA GLY A 22 9.15 14.37 2.58
C GLY A 22 9.09 13.32 1.47
N TRP A 23 10.12 12.48 1.38
CA TRP A 23 10.23 11.46 0.34
C TRP A 23 10.30 10.07 0.95
N ILE A 24 9.43 9.18 0.47
CA ILE A 24 9.55 7.74 0.69
C ILE A 24 10.56 7.25 -0.33
N LYS A 25 11.66 6.65 0.15
CA LYS A 25 12.72 6.13 -0.73
C LYS A 25 12.20 4.97 -1.58
N ARG A 26 12.85 4.70 -2.71
CA ARG A 26 12.63 3.47 -3.48
C ARG A 26 12.91 2.25 -2.58
N ALA A 27 12.20 1.15 -2.84
CA ALA A 27 12.32 -0.09 -2.12
C ALA A 27 11.91 -0.02 -0.63
N THR A 28 11.15 1.01 -0.23
CA THR A 28 10.60 1.10 1.13
C THR A 28 9.38 0.21 1.23
N GLU A 29 9.33 -0.63 2.26
CA GLU A 29 8.25 -1.58 2.48
C GLU A 29 7.18 -1.06 3.42
N GLY A 30 5.96 -1.56 3.25
CA GLY A 30 4.83 -1.26 4.10
C GLY A 30 3.71 -2.28 3.96
N THR A 31 2.65 -2.04 4.71
CA THR A 31 1.44 -2.88 4.73
C THR A 31 0.26 -2.05 4.24
N ILE A 32 -0.46 -2.57 3.23
CA ILE A 32 -1.67 -1.95 2.70
C ILE A 32 -2.77 -2.00 3.76
N ARG A 33 -3.42 -0.87 4.03
CA ARG A 33 -4.51 -0.76 5.00
C ARG A 33 -5.88 -0.74 4.33
N LEU A 34 -6.00 0.00 3.24
CA LEU A 34 -7.21 0.05 2.43
C LEU A 34 -6.90 0.62 1.05
N SER A 35 -7.78 0.39 0.08
CA SER A 35 -7.78 1.10 -1.18
C SER A 35 -9.05 1.95 -1.33
N ILE A 36 -8.92 3.11 -1.94
CA ILE A 36 -10.01 4.03 -2.22
C ILE A 36 -10.04 4.24 -3.72
N ASP A 37 -11.16 3.92 -4.34
CA ASP A 37 -11.47 4.31 -5.70
C ASP A 37 -12.33 5.59 -5.69
N ASN A 38 -11.87 6.64 -6.37
CA ASN A 38 -12.61 7.89 -6.55
C ASN A 38 -12.63 8.26 -8.04
N ILE A 39 -13.68 7.87 -8.74
CA ILE A 39 -14.01 8.30 -10.12
C ILE A 39 -12.78 8.17 -11.05
N GLY A 40 -12.21 6.96 -11.10
CA GLY A 40 -11.04 6.65 -11.93
C GLY A 40 -9.68 6.98 -11.32
N ARG A 41 -9.64 7.49 -10.08
CA ARG A 41 -8.41 7.62 -9.29
C ARG A 41 -8.41 6.62 -8.15
N ARG A 42 -7.53 5.63 -8.24
CA ARG A 42 -7.30 4.66 -7.15
C ARG A 42 -6.13 5.13 -6.30
N LEU A 43 -6.38 5.29 -5.00
CA LEU A 43 -5.37 5.55 -3.98
C LEU A 43 -5.30 4.37 -3.03
N ILE A 44 -4.09 4.04 -2.59
CA ILE A 44 -3.84 2.95 -1.64
C ILE A 44 -3.25 3.57 -0.38
N SER A 45 -3.90 3.34 0.75
CA SER A 45 -3.36 3.71 2.05
C SER A 45 -2.35 2.64 2.48
N VAL A 46 -1.12 3.05 2.77
CA VAL A 46 -0.05 2.17 3.20
C VAL A 46 0.48 2.65 4.55
N GLN A 47 0.61 1.72 5.48
CA GLN A 47 1.40 1.90 6.70
C GLN A 47 2.83 1.45 6.41
N TRP A 48 3.76 2.40 6.29
CA TRP A 48 5.17 2.11 6.08
C TRP A 48 5.82 1.59 7.34
N ASP A 49 6.85 0.76 7.16
CA ASP A 49 7.62 0.15 8.26
C ASP A 49 8.32 1.21 9.14
N GLY A 50 8.70 2.34 8.53
CA GLY A 50 9.20 3.52 9.24
C GLY A 50 8.16 4.30 10.06
N GLY A 51 6.94 3.77 10.21
CA GLY A 51 5.88 4.33 11.05
C GLY A 51 4.98 5.39 10.41
N ALA A 52 5.34 5.91 9.23
CA ALA A 52 4.48 6.85 8.50
C ALA A 52 3.32 6.13 7.79
N SER A 53 2.17 6.79 7.67
CA SER A 53 1.05 6.32 6.87
C SER A 53 0.78 7.32 5.76
N ASP A 54 0.77 6.87 4.50
CA ASP A 54 0.56 7.74 3.34
C ASP A 54 -0.34 7.08 2.30
N TYR A 55 -0.91 7.91 1.41
CA TYR A 55 -1.62 7.45 0.23
C TYR A 55 -0.71 7.47 -0.98
N VAL A 56 -0.70 6.38 -1.72
CA VAL A 56 0.11 6.21 -2.94
C VAL A 56 -0.74 5.70 -4.10
N PHE A 57 -0.28 5.92 -5.33
CA PHE A 57 -0.93 5.33 -6.49
C PHE A 57 -0.53 3.85 -6.65
N PRO A 58 -1.42 3.01 -7.20
CA PRO A 58 -1.10 1.60 -7.46
C PRO A 58 0.13 1.42 -8.36
N SER A 59 0.41 2.36 -9.27
CA SER A 59 1.61 2.33 -10.13
C SER A 59 2.92 2.62 -9.39
N GLU A 60 2.88 3.09 -8.16
CA GLU A 60 4.07 3.47 -7.37
C GLU A 60 4.54 2.36 -6.45
N ILE A 61 3.73 1.32 -6.28
CA ILE A 61 4.03 0.19 -5.42
C ILE A 61 3.87 -1.13 -6.18
N GLU A 62 4.59 -2.13 -5.71
CA GLU A 62 4.41 -3.53 -6.08
C GLU A 62 4.01 -4.33 -4.84
N ILE A 63 3.14 -5.32 -5.00
CA ILE A 63 2.78 -6.25 -3.92
C ILE A 63 3.87 -7.32 -3.87
N ILE A 64 4.50 -7.47 -2.70
CA ILE A 64 5.66 -8.37 -2.51
C ILE A 64 5.33 -9.61 -1.67
N SER A 65 4.20 -9.59 -0.95
CA SER A 65 3.67 -10.78 -0.27
C SER A 65 2.21 -10.56 0.10
N ALA A 66 1.40 -11.62 0.03
CA ALA A 66 0.12 -11.65 0.73
C ALA A 66 0.45 -11.70 2.22
N GLY A 67 0.17 -10.61 2.96
CA GLY A 67 0.19 -10.70 4.41
C GLY A 67 -0.79 -11.77 4.82
N GLU A 68 -0.40 -12.63 5.75
CA GLU A 68 -1.15 -13.83 6.14
C GLU A 68 -2.61 -13.49 6.48
N GLY A 69 -3.45 -13.66 5.46
CA GLY A 69 -4.85 -13.30 5.49
C GLY A 69 -5.63 -14.09 4.44
N CYS A 70 -5.16 -15.30 4.10
CA CYS A 70 -6.00 -16.37 3.53
C CYS A 70 -5.26 -17.72 3.53
N SER A 71 -5.12 -18.34 4.71
CA SER A 71 -5.10 -19.79 4.89
C SER A 71 -5.98 -20.02 6.13
N SER A 72 -7.23 -20.43 6.01
CA SER A 72 -7.57 -21.82 5.72
C SER A 72 -8.94 -21.95 5.03
N PRO A 73 -9.06 -22.79 3.99
CA PRO A 73 -10.23 -23.63 3.80
C PRO A 73 -10.00 -24.97 4.53
N ALA A 74 -10.81 -25.27 5.54
CA ALA A 74 -11.13 -26.63 5.99
C ALA A 74 -12.48 -26.59 6.72
#